data_AF-A0A2G5CNA8-F1
#
_entry.id   AF-A0A2G5CNA8-F1
#
_cell.length_a   1.000
_cell.length_b   1.000
_cell.length_c   1.000
_cell.angle_alpha   90.00
_cell.angle_beta   90.00
_cell.angle_gamma   90.00
#
_symmetry.space_group_name_H-M   'P 1'
#
loop_
_entity.id
_entity.type
_entity.pdbx_description
1 polymer ?
#
loop_
_entity_poly.entity_id
_entity_poly.type
_entity_poly.pdbx_seq_one_letter_code
_entity_poly.pdbx_strand_id
1 'polypeptide(L)'
;MAAATTSLGFSLSTSSSSSSSLLSRSHNNLMFSNRISSRNDVRCRLIEPLRSDNGRPSIPVFNEHNLPGFLTSRHPVNMVNENNTRLRIFSGTANPLLSQEIACYMGLELGKIKIKRFADGEIYVQLQESVRGCDVYLVQPTCPPANENLMELLIMIDACRRASAKTITAVIPYFGYARADRKTQGRESIAAKLVANLITEAGANRVLACDLHSGQSMGYFDIPVDHVYGQPVILDYLASKTICSDDLVVVSPDVGGVARARAFAKKLSDAPLAIVDKRRHAHNVAEVMNLIGDVKGKVAVMVDDMIDTAGTIAKGAELLHREGAREVYACSTHAVFSPPAIKNLSSGLFQEVIITNTIPVMEQNYFPQLTVLSVANLLGETIWRVHDDCSVSSIFQ
;
A
#
# COMPACT_ATOMS: atom_id res chain seq x y z
N MET A 1 -0.66 -8.76 67.81
CA MET A 1 -2.06 -8.51 68.21
C MET A 1 -2.90 -8.76 66.97
N ALA A 2 -3.36 -10.01 66.81
CA ALA A 2 -4.75 -10.46 67.06
C ALA A 2 -5.59 -10.31 65.77
N ALA A 3 -5.75 -11.36 64.95
CA ALA A 3 -6.71 -12.49 65.08
C ALA A 3 -8.14 -12.05 64.67
N ALA A 4 -9.01 -12.80 63.98
CA ALA A 4 -9.07 -14.19 63.54
C ALA A 4 -10.28 -14.40 62.56
N THR A 5 -10.17 -15.40 61.68
CA THR A 5 -11.17 -16.45 61.28
C THR A 5 -12.66 -16.17 60.99
N THR A 6 -13.16 -16.73 59.86
CA THR A 6 -14.09 -17.91 59.72
C THR A 6 -14.46 -18.09 58.22
N SER A 7 -14.14 -19.19 57.50
CA SER A 7 -14.76 -20.55 57.39
C SER A 7 -16.18 -20.56 56.75
N LEU A 8 -16.70 -21.50 55.93
CA LEU A 8 -16.34 -22.78 55.26
C LEU A 8 -17.63 -23.26 54.51
N GLY A 9 -17.51 -24.14 53.49
CA GLY A 9 -18.61 -25.02 52.98
C GLY A 9 -18.66 -25.15 51.43
N PHE A 10 -18.18 -26.23 50.78
CA PHE A 10 -18.84 -27.53 50.45
C PHE A 10 -20.18 -27.37 49.68
N SER A 11 -20.53 -28.07 48.58
CA SER A 11 -20.25 -29.45 48.12
C SER A 11 -20.72 -29.70 46.65
N LEU A 12 -20.27 -30.84 46.11
CA LEU A 12 -20.55 -31.51 44.81
C LEU A 12 -22.04 -31.80 44.47
N SER A 13 -22.31 -32.07 43.18
CA SER A 13 -22.87 -33.34 42.61
C SER A 13 -23.75 -33.11 41.35
N THR A 14 -23.30 -33.43 40.14
CA THR A 14 -23.63 -34.63 39.29
C THR A 14 -25.02 -34.74 38.64
N SER A 15 -24.99 -35.22 37.38
CA SER A 15 -25.94 -36.12 36.68
C SER A 15 -27.30 -35.52 36.24
N SER A 16 -27.96 -35.88 35.13
CA SER A 16 -27.70 -36.86 34.06
C SER A 16 -28.80 -36.79 32.97
N SER A 17 -28.43 -37.20 31.75
CA SER A 17 -29.17 -38.09 30.83
C SER A 17 -30.62 -37.82 30.38
N SER A 18 -30.85 -37.92 29.06
CA SER A 18 -31.70 -38.94 28.37
C SER A 18 -32.38 -38.32 27.12
N SER A 19 -32.01 -38.69 25.89
CA SER A 19 -32.48 -39.85 25.10
C SER A 19 -33.89 -39.67 24.52
N SER A 20 -34.01 -39.64 23.19
CA SER A 20 -34.77 -40.57 22.30
C SER A 20 -35.78 -39.75 21.47
N SER A 21 -36.24 -40.06 20.25
CA SER A 21 -36.21 -41.18 19.30
C SER A 21 -36.86 -40.63 18.00
N LEU A 22 -36.30 -40.83 16.81
CA LEU A 22 -36.71 -41.78 15.75
C LEU A 22 -38.13 -41.67 15.15
N LEU A 23 -38.16 -41.79 13.80
CA LEU A 23 -39.25 -42.17 12.86
C LEU A 23 -40.21 -41.04 12.42
N SER A 24 -40.72 -40.93 11.19
CA SER A 24 -40.50 -41.62 9.90
C SER A 24 -41.37 -40.93 8.82
N ARG A 25 -40.94 -41.02 7.56
CA ARG A 25 -41.71 -41.12 6.28
C ARG A 25 -43.03 -40.33 6.11
N SER A 26 -43.13 -39.58 5.00
CA SER A 26 -43.89 -40.06 3.81
C SER A 26 -43.80 -39.11 2.61
N HIS A 27 -43.73 -39.72 1.43
CA HIS A 27 -43.84 -39.17 0.09
C HIS A 27 -45.03 -38.22 -0.13
N ASN A 28 -44.86 -37.25 -1.03
CA ASN A 28 -45.85 -37.01 -2.09
C ASN A 28 -45.17 -36.40 -3.33
N ASN A 29 -45.26 -37.16 -4.43
CA ASN A 29 -45.03 -36.70 -5.79
C ASN A 29 -46.29 -36.01 -6.29
N LEU A 30 -46.14 -34.83 -6.92
CA LEU A 30 -47.10 -34.31 -7.88
C LEU A 30 -46.33 -33.54 -8.96
N MET A 31 -46.51 -34.02 -10.20
CA MET A 31 -45.92 -33.54 -11.44
C MET A 31 -46.98 -32.77 -12.26
N PHE A 32 -46.49 -31.88 -13.13
CA PHE A 32 -47.15 -31.04 -14.16
C PHE A 32 -47.86 -29.76 -13.67
N SER A 33 -47.66 -28.56 -14.25
CA SER A 33 -47.38 -28.24 -15.65
C SER A 33 -46.62 -26.91 -15.83
N ASN A 34 -45.92 -26.85 -16.96
CA ASN A 34 -45.06 -25.82 -17.53
C ASN A 34 -45.58 -24.38 -17.54
N ARG A 35 -44.70 -23.43 -17.19
CA ARG A 35 -44.47 -22.22 -18.01
C ARG A 35 -42.98 -21.96 -18.17
N ILE A 36 -42.61 -21.92 -19.44
CA ILE A 36 -41.29 -21.65 -20.00
C ILE A 36 -40.94 -20.16 -19.79
N SER A 37 -39.76 -19.89 -19.23
CA SER A 37 -39.00 -18.68 -19.53
C SER A 37 -37.54 -19.08 -19.68
N SER A 38 -36.98 -18.74 -20.83
CA SER A 38 -35.72 -19.24 -21.36
C SER A 38 -34.50 -18.49 -20.81
N ARG A 39 -33.53 -19.29 -20.33
CA ARG A 39 -32.06 -19.17 -20.49
C ARG A 39 -31.35 -17.86 -20.11
N ASN A 40 -30.48 -17.95 -19.12
CA ASN A 40 -29.04 -18.17 -19.38
C ASN A 40 -28.35 -18.74 -18.14
N ASP A 41 -28.12 -20.06 -18.16
CA ASP A 41 -27.26 -20.79 -17.23
C ASP A 41 -25.81 -20.51 -17.61
N VAL A 42 -25.04 -19.83 -16.75
CA VAL A 42 -23.58 -19.77 -16.88
C VAL A 42 -22.98 -20.86 -16.03
N ARG A 43 -22.71 -22.00 -16.68
CA ARG A 43 -21.97 -23.12 -16.11
C ARG A 43 -20.49 -22.73 -16.04
N CYS A 44 -19.99 -22.39 -14.85
CA CYS A 44 -18.57 -22.14 -14.63
C CYS A 44 -17.80 -23.46 -14.80
N ARG A 45 -16.93 -23.55 -15.81
CA ARG A 45 -15.99 -24.66 -15.96
C ARG A 45 -14.89 -24.51 -14.90
N LEU A 46 -14.62 -25.61 -14.19
CA LEU A 46 -13.45 -25.78 -13.33
C LEU A 46 -12.18 -25.42 -14.11
N ILE A 47 -11.35 -24.56 -13.54
CA ILE A 47 -10.01 -24.23 -14.04
C ILE A 47 -9.10 -25.40 -13.63
N GLU A 48 -8.56 -26.12 -14.62
CA GLU A 48 -7.47 -27.07 -14.42
C GLU A 48 -6.17 -26.34 -14.02
N PRO A 49 -5.24 -26.99 -13.29
CA PRO A 49 -4.05 -26.32 -12.77
C PRO A 49 -3.12 -25.88 -13.91
N LEU A 50 -2.63 -24.64 -13.80
CA LEU A 50 -1.67 -24.02 -14.71
C LEU A 50 -0.42 -24.90 -14.87
N ARG A 51 -0.14 -25.34 -16.10
CA ARG A 51 1.18 -25.85 -16.49
C ARG A 51 2.10 -24.67 -16.77
N SER A 52 3.21 -24.62 -16.04
CA SER A 52 4.32 -23.71 -16.29
C SER A 52 5.02 -24.08 -17.59
N ASP A 53 5.18 -23.10 -18.48
CA ASP A 53 6.16 -23.20 -19.57
C ASP A 53 7.08 -21.97 -19.51
N ASN A 54 8.37 -22.23 -19.32
CA ASN A 54 9.49 -21.27 -19.39
C ASN A 54 9.56 -20.08 -18.43
N GLY A 55 9.05 -20.21 -17.19
CA GLY A 55 9.56 -19.43 -16.04
C GLY A 55 9.40 -17.91 -16.10
N ARG A 56 8.50 -17.37 -16.92
CA ARG A 56 8.13 -15.94 -16.90
C ARG A 56 6.73 -15.78 -16.32
N PRO A 57 6.51 -14.93 -15.30
CA PRO A 57 5.16 -14.61 -14.85
C PRO A 57 4.45 -13.79 -15.93
N SER A 58 3.35 -14.32 -16.45
CA SER A 58 2.44 -13.61 -17.35
C SER A 58 1.51 -12.70 -16.54
N ILE A 59 1.54 -11.41 -16.85
CA ILE A 59 0.64 -10.41 -16.27
C ILE A 59 -0.79 -10.70 -16.76
N PRO A 60 -1.80 -10.84 -15.88
CA PRO A 60 -3.18 -10.96 -16.31
C PRO A 60 -3.64 -9.62 -16.87
N VAL A 61 -3.95 -9.59 -18.17
CA VAL A 61 -4.70 -8.48 -18.79
C VAL A 61 -6.12 -8.53 -18.21
N PHE A 62 -6.46 -7.56 -17.37
CA PHE A 62 -7.80 -7.43 -16.80
C PHE A 62 -8.79 -7.05 -17.91
N ASN A 63 -9.79 -7.90 -18.12
CA ASN A 63 -10.89 -7.68 -19.05
C ASN A 63 -11.82 -6.57 -18.49
N GLU A 64 -12.32 -5.67 -19.35
CA GLU A 64 -13.07 -4.45 -19.02
C GLU A 64 -14.34 -4.62 -18.15
N HIS A 65 -14.77 -5.86 -17.89
CA HIS A 65 -16.03 -6.15 -17.19
C HIS A 65 -15.95 -6.20 -15.66
N ASN A 66 -14.79 -5.92 -15.03
CA ASN A 66 -14.63 -5.88 -13.57
C ASN A 66 -13.79 -4.68 -13.09
N LEU A 67 -14.14 -3.47 -13.52
CA LEU A 67 -13.54 -2.23 -12.99
C LEU A 67 -14.21 -1.85 -11.65
N PRO A 68 -13.43 -1.56 -10.58
CA PRO A 68 -13.94 -0.97 -9.35
C PRO A 68 -14.78 0.29 -9.59
N GLY A 69 -15.82 0.50 -8.77
CA GLY A 69 -16.82 1.56 -8.96
C GLY A 69 -16.28 3.00 -9.03
N PHE A 70 -15.11 3.28 -8.44
CA PHE A 70 -14.47 4.61 -8.51
C PHE A 70 -13.82 4.91 -9.87
N LEU A 71 -13.58 3.89 -10.72
CA LEU A 71 -13.04 4.03 -12.07
C LEU A 71 -14.12 4.28 -13.13
N THR A 72 -15.39 4.46 -12.74
CA THR A 72 -16.50 4.67 -13.67
C THR A 72 -16.64 6.11 -14.19
N SER A 73 -15.54 6.87 -14.25
CA SER A 73 -15.53 8.05 -15.12
C SER A 73 -15.50 7.57 -16.56
N ARG A 74 -16.63 7.67 -17.26
CA ARG A 74 -16.73 7.49 -18.70
C ARG A 74 -15.97 8.62 -19.40
N HIS A 75 -14.65 8.54 -19.46
CA HIS A 75 -13.92 9.25 -20.50
C HIS A 75 -14.01 8.44 -21.79
N PRO A 76 -14.53 9.00 -22.89
CA PRO A 76 -14.38 8.36 -24.18
C PRO A 76 -12.88 8.22 -24.45
N VAL A 77 -12.46 7.02 -24.83
CA VAL A 77 -11.17 6.75 -25.48
C VAL A 77 -11.18 7.47 -26.84
N ASN A 78 -11.19 8.79 -26.81
CA ASN A 78 -10.93 9.63 -27.97
C ASN A 78 -9.44 9.90 -27.95
N MET A 79 -8.77 9.29 -28.92
CA MET A 79 -7.33 9.39 -29.19
C MET A 79 -6.78 10.77 -28.85
N VAL A 80 -5.79 10.80 -27.94
CA VAL A 80 -5.00 12.00 -27.65
C VAL A 80 -4.43 12.49 -28.97
N ASN A 81 -4.81 13.70 -29.36
CA ASN A 81 -4.34 14.35 -30.57
C ASN A 81 -2.83 14.61 -30.40
N GLU A 82 -1.99 13.92 -31.17
CA GLU A 82 -0.53 13.75 -31.00
C GLU A 82 0.34 15.04 -31.02
N ASN A 83 -0.24 16.26 -30.98
CA ASN A 83 0.55 17.48 -31.19
C ASN A 83 0.27 18.66 -30.25
N ASN A 84 -0.41 18.50 -29.10
CA ASN A 84 -0.70 19.70 -28.28
C ASN A 84 -0.82 19.54 -26.76
N THR A 85 -0.36 18.45 -26.14
CA THR A 85 -0.23 18.41 -24.68
C THR A 85 1.15 18.94 -24.27
N ARG A 86 1.19 20.06 -23.53
CA ARG A 86 2.43 20.60 -22.95
C ARG A 86 2.96 19.73 -21.80
N LEU A 87 2.25 18.67 -21.44
CA LEU A 87 2.60 17.71 -20.40
C LEU A 87 3.76 16.80 -20.84
N ARG A 88 4.81 16.69 -20.03
CA ARG A 88 5.92 15.76 -20.22
C ARG A 88 6.21 14.98 -18.94
N ILE A 89 6.34 13.67 -19.05
CA ILE A 89 6.70 12.79 -17.93
C ILE A 89 8.10 12.24 -18.16
N PHE A 90 9.01 12.42 -17.21
CA PHE A 90 10.32 11.79 -17.23
C PHE A 90 10.47 10.86 -16.04
N SER A 91 11.15 9.74 -16.26
CA SER A 91 11.55 8.83 -15.19
C SER A 91 12.98 9.14 -14.77
N GLY A 92 13.26 9.10 -13.47
CA GLY A 92 14.61 8.82 -13.02
C GLY A 92 14.87 7.31 -13.00
N THR A 93 16.00 6.90 -12.43
CA THR A 93 16.47 5.51 -12.43
C THR A 93 15.92 4.67 -11.28
N ALA A 94 15.28 5.30 -10.28
CA ALA A 94 14.88 4.60 -9.07
C ALA A 94 13.68 3.66 -9.29
N ASN A 95 12.74 3.98 -10.19
CA ASN A 95 11.61 3.09 -10.48
C ASN A 95 11.05 3.31 -11.90
N PRO A 96 11.82 2.94 -12.95
CA PRO A 96 11.40 3.15 -14.34
C PRO A 96 10.16 2.37 -14.74
N LEU A 97 9.89 1.23 -14.10
CA LEU A 97 8.70 0.41 -14.36
C LEU A 97 7.43 1.16 -13.96
N LEU A 98 7.37 1.71 -12.74
CA LEU A 98 6.22 2.50 -12.31
C LEU A 98 6.03 3.75 -13.19
N SER A 99 7.11 4.45 -13.54
CA SER A 99 7.04 5.61 -14.44
C SER A 99 6.43 5.24 -15.80
N GLN A 100 6.82 4.08 -16.35
CA GLN A 100 6.27 3.59 -17.61
C GLN A 100 4.79 3.22 -17.47
N GLU A 101 4.39 2.56 -16.39
CA GLU A 101 2.98 2.25 -16.13
C GLU A 101 2.12 3.52 -16.01
N ILE A 102 2.63 4.56 -15.33
CA ILE A 102 1.96 5.88 -15.24
C ILE A 102 1.79 6.50 -16.62
N ALA A 103 2.85 6.51 -17.44
CA ALA A 103 2.78 7.05 -18.79
C ALA A 103 1.79 6.28 -19.67
N CYS A 104 1.81 4.94 -19.59
CA CYS A 104 0.86 4.07 -20.30
C CYS A 104 -0.60 4.35 -19.89
N TYR A 105 -0.87 4.51 -18.57
CA TYR A 105 -2.21 4.86 -18.08
C TYR A 105 -2.72 6.16 -18.69
N MET A 106 -1.83 7.16 -18.83
CA MET A 106 -2.17 8.47 -19.40
C MET A 106 -2.16 8.49 -20.95
N GLY A 107 -1.84 7.37 -21.61
CA GLY A 107 -1.71 7.31 -23.06
C GLY A 107 -0.52 8.12 -23.61
N LEU A 108 0.55 8.24 -22.81
CA LEU A 108 1.76 9.01 -23.13
C LEU A 108 3.00 8.12 -23.21
N GLU A 109 4.03 8.60 -23.90
CA GLU A 109 5.38 8.06 -23.81
C GLU A 109 6.21 8.80 -22.77
N LEU A 110 7.15 8.09 -22.14
CA LEU A 110 8.15 8.74 -21.30
C LEU A 110 9.07 9.63 -22.15
N GLY A 111 9.33 10.81 -21.63
CA GLY A 111 10.26 11.74 -22.25
C GLY A 111 11.69 11.19 -22.27
N LYS A 112 12.44 11.57 -23.30
CA LYS A 112 13.79 11.08 -23.54
C LYS A 112 14.77 11.80 -22.62
N ILE A 113 15.32 11.07 -21.64
CA ILE A 113 16.32 11.58 -20.70
C ILE A 113 17.50 10.60 -20.63
N LYS A 114 18.71 11.15 -20.65
CA LYS A 114 19.94 10.39 -20.47
C LYS A 114 20.46 10.62 -19.06
N ILE A 115 20.47 9.56 -18.27
CA ILE A 115 21.04 9.55 -16.92
C ILE A 115 22.19 8.54 -16.91
N LYS A 116 23.37 8.96 -16.48
CA LYS A 116 24.54 8.08 -16.31
C LYS A 116 25.37 8.49 -15.10
N ARG A 117 26.25 7.61 -14.66
CA ARG A 117 27.25 7.90 -13.64
C ARG A 117 28.63 8.07 -14.30
N PHE A 118 29.37 9.09 -13.89
CA PHE A 118 30.79 9.21 -14.22
C PHE A 118 31.61 8.19 -13.41
N ALA A 119 32.89 8.04 -13.75
CA ALA A 119 33.75 7.02 -13.15
C ALA A 119 33.98 7.22 -11.64
N ASP A 120 33.82 8.45 -11.15
CA ASP A 120 33.90 8.86 -9.74
C ASP A 120 32.55 8.81 -9.00
N GLY A 121 31.46 8.42 -9.69
CA GLY A 121 30.13 8.28 -9.12
C GLY A 121 29.22 9.51 -9.28
N GLU A 122 29.72 10.63 -9.83
CA GLU A 122 28.89 11.81 -10.10
C GLU A 122 27.77 11.52 -11.10
N ILE A 123 26.63 12.18 -10.92
CA ILE A 123 25.42 11.96 -11.73
C ILE A 123 25.40 12.95 -12.89
N TYR A 124 25.29 12.44 -14.09
CA TYR A 124 25.04 13.22 -15.29
C TYR A 124 23.59 13.04 -15.74
N VAL A 125 22.90 14.16 -15.96
CA VAL A 125 21.54 14.19 -16.51
C VAL A 125 21.51 15.10 -17.73
N GLN A 126 20.91 14.62 -18.82
CA GLN A 126 20.67 15.41 -20.03
C GLN A 126 19.31 15.07 -20.64
N LEU A 127 18.42 16.07 -20.69
CA LEU A 127 17.17 16.01 -21.45
C LEU A 127 17.52 15.90 -22.95
N GLN A 128 16.97 14.91 -23.64
CA GLN A 128 17.20 14.67 -25.07
C GLN A 128 16.10 15.28 -25.96
N GLU A 129 15.20 16.06 -25.36
CA GLU A 129 14.16 16.80 -26.05
C GLU A 129 13.88 18.14 -25.34
N SER A 130 13.24 19.06 -26.06
CA SER A 130 12.90 20.37 -25.50
C SER A 130 11.75 20.27 -24.50
N VAL A 131 11.98 20.78 -23.30
CA VAL A 131 10.94 20.99 -22.27
C VAL A 131 10.52 22.45 -22.14
N ARG A 132 10.95 23.32 -23.08
CA ARG A 132 10.69 24.77 -22.99
C ARG A 132 9.19 25.05 -22.92
N GLY A 133 8.79 25.61 -21.78
CA GLY A 133 7.42 25.96 -21.47
C GLY A 133 6.49 24.77 -21.21
N CYS A 134 7.00 23.54 -21.19
CA CYS A 134 6.23 22.36 -20.86
C CYS A 134 5.91 22.30 -19.36
N ASP A 135 4.84 21.59 -19.01
CA ASP A 135 4.53 21.18 -17.65
C ASP A 135 5.17 19.79 -17.43
N VAL A 136 6.22 19.75 -16.63
CA VAL A 136 7.10 18.59 -16.49
C VAL A 136 6.81 17.85 -15.19
N TYR A 137 6.65 16.53 -15.27
CA TYR A 137 6.46 15.63 -14.14
C TYR A 137 7.66 14.68 -14.06
N LEU A 138 8.37 14.71 -12.94
CA LEU A 138 9.57 13.89 -12.72
C LEU A 138 9.21 12.76 -11.74
N VAL A 139 9.10 11.53 -12.23
CA VAL A 139 8.80 10.36 -11.40
C VAL A 139 10.11 9.78 -10.86
N GLN A 140 10.34 9.95 -9.56
CA GLN A 140 11.55 9.47 -8.90
C GLN A 140 11.29 9.26 -7.40
N PRO A 141 11.05 8.01 -6.94
CA PRO A 141 11.09 7.73 -5.52
C PRO A 141 12.51 7.91 -4.97
N THR A 142 12.62 8.34 -3.72
CA THR A 142 13.91 8.53 -3.02
C THR A 142 14.21 7.33 -2.11
N CYS A 143 13.98 6.12 -2.64
CA CYS A 143 14.23 4.84 -1.98
C CYS A 143 15.73 4.48 -1.96
N PRO A 144 16.17 3.46 -1.21
CA PRO A 144 17.55 3.01 -1.22
C PRO A 144 18.06 2.71 -2.65
N PRO A 145 19.26 3.18 -3.03
CA PRO A 145 20.16 4.03 -2.26
C PRO A 145 19.67 5.50 -2.23
N ALA A 146 19.32 5.98 -1.03
CA ALA A 146 18.45 7.16 -0.86
C ALA A 146 19.11 8.47 -1.29
N ASN A 147 20.42 8.61 -1.06
CA ASN A 147 21.15 9.84 -1.37
C ASN A 147 21.32 10.01 -2.87
N GLU A 148 21.60 8.91 -3.56
CA GLU A 148 21.87 8.84 -4.98
C GLU A 148 20.59 9.12 -5.75
N ASN A 149 19.47 8.53 -5.31
CA ASN A 149 18.16 8.76 -5.91
C ASN A 149 17.64 10.19 -5.62
N LEU A 150 17.92 10.74 -4.43
CA LEU A 150 17.63 12.14 -4.11
C LEU A 150 18.46 13.10 -4.97
N MET A 151 19.78 12.92 -5.03
CA MET A 151 20.66 13.76 -5.85
C MET A 151 20.27 13.71 -7.32
N GLU A 152 19.89 12.53 -7.82
CA GLU A 152 19.40 12.39 -9.19
C GLU A 152 18.13 13.22 -9.43
N LEU A 153 17.15 13.17 -8.52
CA LEU A 153 15.95 14.01 -8.59
C LEU A 153 16.30 15.50 -8.62
N LEU A 154 17.18 15.95 -7.72
CA LEU A 154 17.59 17.36 -7.65
C LEU A 154 18.25 17.82 -8.96
N ILE A 155 19.09 16.99 -9.57
CA ILE A 155 19.78 17.30 -10.83
C ILE A 155 18.79 17.26 -12.01
N MET A 156 17.81 16.34 -12.01
CA MET A 156 16.72 16.33 -12.99
C MET A 156 15.87 17.61 -12.93
N ILE A 157 15.52 18.06 -11.72
CA ILE A 157 14.80 19.33 -11.50
C ILE A 157 15.61 20.50 -12.05
N ASP A 158 16.89 20.61 -11.68
CA ASP A 158 17.75 21.71 -12.14
C ASP A 158 17.91 21.72 -13.68
N ALA A 159 18.06 20.54 -14.30
CA ALA A 159 18.12 20.41 -15.76
C ALA A 159 16.84 20.93 -16.44
N CYS A 160 15.66 20.60 -15.91
CA CYS A 160 14.37 21.10 -16.42
C CYS A 160 14.23 22.62 -16.24
N ARG A 161 14.64 23.13 -15.06
CA ARG A 161 14.60 24.57 -14.75
C ARG A 161 15.46 25.36 -15.73
N ARG A 162 16.71 24.94 -15.95
CA ARG A 162 17.63 25.60 -16.88
C ARG A 162 17.20 25.46 -18.35
N ALA A 163 16.50 24.37 -18.68
CA ALA A 163 15.87 24.18 -19.98
C ALA A 163 14.55 24.96 -20.18
N SER A 164 14.20 25.84 -19.22
CA SER A 164 13.03 26.72 -19.28
C SER A 164 11.69 25.97 -19.28
N ALA A 165 11.56 24.88 -18.53
CA ALA A 165 10.26 24.29 -18.21
C ALA A 165 9.33 25.35 -17.58
N LYS A 166 8.03 25.30 -17.87
CA LYS A 166 7.05 26.23 -17.29
C LYS A 166 6.75 25.85 -15.85
N THR A 167 6.50 24.57 -15.61
CA THR A 167 6.30 24.01 -14.27
C THR A 167 7.06 22.69 -14.15
N ILE A 168 7.54 22.40 -12.93
CA ILE A 168 8.23 21.16 -12.57
C ILE A 168 7.54 20.59 -11.34
N THR A 169 6.86 19.45 -11.52
CA THR A 169 6.25 18.68 -10.44
C THR A 169 7.15 17.48 -10.12
N ALA A 170 7.65 17.42 -8.90
CA ALA A 170 8.36 16.23 -8.41
C ALA A 170 7.33 15.19 -7.96
N VAL A 171 7.22 14.09 -8.71
CA VAL A 171 6.38 12.94 -8.38
C VAL A 171 7.25 11.95 -7.62
N ILE A 172 7.02 11.83 -6.31
CA ILE A 172 7.85 11.09 -5.37
C ILE A 172 6.99 9.97 -4.74
N PRO A 173 6.85 8.80 -5.41
CA PRO A 173 6.04 7.70 -4.89
C PRO A 173 6.46 7.20 -3.51
N TYR A 174 7.74 7.36 -3.14
CA TYR A 174 8.24 7.13 -1.79
C TYR A 174 9.18 8.26 -1.39
N PHE A 175 8.83 8.98 -0.32
CA PHE A 175 9.63 10.08 0.23
C PHE A 175 10.63 9.52 1.27
N GLY A 176 11.88 9.35 0.84
CA GLY A 176 13.00 8.99 1.72
C GLY A 176 13.22 10.04 2.81
N TYR A 177 13.88 9.64 3.89
CA TYR A 177 14.06 10.47 5.09
C TYR A 177 12.77 10.85 5.86
N ALA A 178 11.58 10.43 5.42
CA ALA A 178 10.30 10.78 6.03
C ALA A 178 10.17 10.39 7.53
N ARG A 179 10.90 9.38 7.99
CA ARG A 179 10.92 8.97 9.42
C ARG A 179 11.69 9.93 10.33
N ALA A 180 12.52 10.81 9.76
CA ALA A 180 13.25 11.85 10.48
C ALA A 180 12.52 13.21 10.33
N ASP A 181 11.25 13.21 10.71
CA ASP A 181 10.31 14.33 10.59
C ASP A 181 10.30 15.24 11.83
N ARG A 182 10.80 14.80 12.97
CA ARG A 182 10.85 15.61 14.20
C ARG A 182 12.06 15.24 15.04
N LYS A 183 12.40 16.11 15.98
CA LYS A 183 13.40 15.81 17.02
C LYS A 183 12.73 15.01 18.14
N THR A 184 13.17 13.77 18.32
CA THR A 184 12.79 12.93 19.48
C THR A 184 13.77 13.11 20.64
N GLN A 185 15.02 13.48 20.33
CA GLN A 185 16.07 13.80 21.30
C GLN A 185 16.74 15.14 20.98
N GLY A 186 17.54 15.62 21.94
CA GLY A 186 18.37 16.80 21.73
C GLY A 186 19.38 16.59 20.59
N ARG A 187 19.58 17.63 19.77
CA ARG A 187 20.61 17.71 18.70
C ARG A 187 20.43 16.73 17.52
N GLU A 188 19.22 16.25 17.28
CA GLU A 188 18.87 15.54 16.04
C GLU A 188 18.58 16.52 14.89
N SER A 189 18.80 16.07 13.65
CA SER A 189 18.35 16.76 12.44
C SER A 189 16.86 16.47 12.18
N ILE A 190 16.21 17.35 11.43
CA ILE A 190 14.90 17.07 10.81
C ILE A 190 15.17 16.86 9.33
N ALA A 191 15.66 15.66 8.99
CA ALA A 191 16.14 15.38 7.64
C ALA A 191 15.01 15.47 6.60
N ALA A 192 13.77 15.12 6.94
CA ALA A 192 12.62 15.30 6.06
C ALA A 192 12.43 16.77 5.63
N LYS A 193 12.60 17.73 6.58
CA LYS A 193 12.54 19.17 6.28
C LYS A 193 13.74 19.63 5.45
N LEU A 194 14.94 19.11 5.74
CA LEU A 194 16.12 19.39 4.90
C LEU A 194 15.89 18.95 3.45
N VAL A 195 15.40 17.73 3.23
CA VAL A 195 15.10 17.20 1.90
C VAL A 195 14.02 18.03 1.21
N ALA A 196 12.97 18.43 1.91
CA ALA A 196 11.94 19.32 1.38
C ALA A 196 12.52 20.67 0.91
N ASN A 197 13.42 21.26 1.70
CA ASN A 197 14.13 22.49 1.31
C ASN A 197 14.96 22.29 0.05
N LEU A 198 15.72 21.19 -0.05
CA LEU A 198 16.57 20.91 -1.21
C LEU A 198 15.74 20.75 -2.48
N ILE A 199 14.63 20.02 -2.42
CA ILE A 199 13.72 19.84 -3.57
C ILE A 199 13.11 21.18 -4.02
N THR A 200 12.69 21.99 -3.05
CA THR A 200 12.13 23.32 -3.32
C THR A 200 13.19 24.24 -3.97
N GLU A 201 14.39 24.30 -3.40
CA GLU A 201 15.49 25.15 -3.86
C GLU A 201 16.07 24.71 -5.22
N ALA A 202 16.07 23.40 -5.50
CA ALA A 202 16.43 22.89 -6.82
C ALA A 202 15.49 23.42 -7.92
N GLY A 203 14.26 23.81 -7.56
CA GLY A 203 13.32 24.49 -8.45
C GLY A 203 12.02 23.73 -8.70
N ALA A 204 11.63 22.79 -7.84
CA ALA A 204 10.31 22.19 -7.94
C ALA A 204 9.23 23.24 -7.67
N ASN A 205 8.17 23.25 -8.48
CA ASN A 205 7.01 24.12 -8.29
C ASN A 205 5.90 23.44 -7.48
N ARG A 206 5.89 22.10 -7.46
CA ARG A 206 4.90 21.26 -6.79
C ARG A 206 5.52 19.90 -6.45
N VAL A 207 5.00 19.27 -5.40
CA VAL A 207 5.32 17.87 -5.06
C VAL A 207 4.05 17.03 -5.08
N LEU A 208 4.14 15.85 -5.65
CA LEU A 208 3.12 14.80 -5.53
C LEU A 208 3.79 13.63 -4.80
N ALA A 209 3.32 13.29 -3.60
CA ALA A 209 3.90 12.22 -2.79
C ALA A 209 2.84 11.22 -2.35
N CYS A 210 3.19 9.94 -2.28
CA CYS A 210 2.30 8.88 -1.81
C CYS A 210 2.58 8.53 -0.34
N ASP A 211 1.54 8.43 0.48
CA ASP A 211 1.56 8.01 1.90
C ASP A 211 2.78 8.48 2.70
N LEU A 212 2.94 9.81 2.82
CA LEU A 212 3.94 10.41 3.70
C LEU A 212 3.82 9.83 5.12
N HIS A 213 4.98 9.46 5.70
CA HIS A 213 5.05 8.88 7.05
C HIS A 213 4.30 9.71 8.09
N SER A 214 4.45 11.04 7.99
CA SER A 214 3.69 12.02 8.76
C SER A 214 3.04 13.02 7.81
N GLY A 215 1.72 13.20 7.96
CA GLY A 215 0.96 14.20 7.19
C GLY A 215 1.42 15.64 7.45
N GLN A 216 2.05 15.92 8.59
CA GLN A 216 2.65 17.22 8.89
C GLN A 216 3.82 17.56 7.95
N SER A 217 4.44 16.55 7.32
CA SER A 217 5.54 16.75 6.36
C SER A 217 5.13 17.56 5.13
N MET A 218 3.83 17.64 4.81
CA MET A 218 3.34 18.56 3.77
C MET A 218 3.69 20.01 4.09
N GLY A 219 3.64 20.39 5.37
CA GLY A 219 4.00 21.74 5.84
C GLY A 219 5.50 22.03 5.83
N TYR A 220 6.35 21.09 5.39
CA TYR A 220 7.78 21.33 5.18
C TYR A 220 8.06 22.01 3.85
N PHE A 221 7.13 21.94 2.91
CA PHE A 221 7.21 22.60 1.61
C PHE A 221 6.46 23.92 1.65
N ASP A 222 7.10 24.97 1.11
CA ASP A 222 6.45 26.26 0.86
C ASP A 222 5.72 26.28 -0.51
N ILE A 223 5.82 25.16 -1.25
CA ILE A 223 5.16 24.90 -2.54
C ILE A 223 3.99 23.91 -2.34
N PRO A 224 2.99 23.88 -3.24
CA PRO A 224 1.89 22.94 -3.14
C PRO A 224 2.35 21.47 -3.09
N VAL A 225 1.72 20.70 -2.20
CA VAL A 225 1.94 19.26 -2.04
C VAL A 225 0.62 18.51 -2.22
N ASP A 226 0.56 17.66 -3.23
CA ASP A 226 -0.53 16.71 -3.41
C ASP A 226 -0.15 15.39 -2.72
N HIS A 227 -0.73 15.17 -1.54
CA HIS A 227 -0.53 13.94 -0.77
C HIS A 227 -1.55 12.88 -1.18
N VAL A 228 -1.07 11.88 -1.91
CA VAL A 228 -1.85 10.77 -2.43
C VAL A 228 -1.86 9.63 -1.43
N TYR A 229 -3.03 9.07 -1.14
CA TYR A 229 -3.17 7.90 -0.27
C TYR A 229 -3.21 6.64 -1.12
N GLY A 230 -2.25 5.73 -0.96
CA GLY A 230 -2.21 4.43 -1.63
C GLY A 230 -3.20 3.42 -1.04
N GLN A 231 -3.75 3.73 0.13
CA GLN A 231 -4.75 2.92 0.84
C GLN A 231 -5.89 2.37 -0.04
N PRO A 232 -6.55 3.14 -0.94
CA PRO A 232 -7.62 2.63 -1.79
C PRO A 232 -7.20 1.43 -2.64
N VAL A 233 -5.98 1.44 -3.20
CA VAL A 233 -5.45 0.33 -4.01
C VAL A 233 -5.41 -0.97 -3.21
N ILE A 234 -4.99 -0.91 -1.95
CA ILE A 234 -4.95 -2.08 -1.06
C ILE A 234 -6.37 -2.50 -0.65
N LEU A 235 -7.24 -1.54 -0.34
CA LEU A 235 -8.62 -1.81 0.05
C LEU A 235 -9.41 -2.49 -1.06
N ASP A 236 -9.29 -2.02 -2.31
CA ASP A 236 -9.97 -2.62 -3.46
C ASP A 236 -9.50 -4.07 -3.66
N TYR A 237 -8.20 -4.32 -3.49
CA TYR A 237 -7.65 -5.66 -3.56
C TYR A 237 -8.19 -6.56 -2.43
N LEU A 238 -8.23 -6.08 -1.19
CA LEU A 238 -8.80 -6.85 -0.08
C LEU A 238 -10.30 -7.09 -0.24
N ALA A 239 -11.05 -6.10 -0.73
CA ALA A 239 -12.48 -6.24 -1.01
C ALA A 239 -12.77 -7.26 -2.13
N SER A 240 -11.82 -7.44 -3.06
CA SER A 240 -11.90 -8.49 -4.08
C SER A 240 -11.71 -9.90 -3.51
N LYS A 241 -11.16 -10.03 -2.29
CA LYS A 241 -11.04 -11.32 -1.60
C LYS A 241 -12.38 -11.68 -0.95
N THR A 242 -12.75 -12.95 -1.03
CA THR A 242 -13.97 -13.52 -0.40
C THR A 242 -13.78 -13.70 1.11
N ILE A 243 -13.35 -12.65 1.82
CA ILE A 243 -13.25 -12.64 3.29
C ILE A 243 -14.52 -11.99 3.83
N CYS A 244 -15.24 -12.68 4.73
CA CYS A 244 -16.42 -12.12 5.36
C CYS A 244 -16.05 -10.88 6.17
N SER A 245 -16.76 -9.77 6.00
CA SER A 245 -16.47 -8.52 6.73
C SER A 245 -16.58 -8.69 8.25
N ASP A 246 -17.47 -9.56 8.73
CA ASP A 246 -17.65 -9.84 10.16
C ASP A 246 -16.48 -10.63 10.78
N ASP A 247 -15.65 -11.25 9.94
CA ASP A 247 -14.49 -12.02 10.37
C ASP A 247 -13.21 -11.18 10.45
N LEU A 248 -13.24 -9.91 10.04
CA LEU A 248 -12.04 -9.08 9.92
C LEU A 248 -11.76 -8.29 11.20
N VAL A 249 -10.48 -8.06 11.45
CA VAL A 249 -10.00 -7.08 12.42
C VAL A 249 -8.80 -6.36 11.84
N VAL A 250 -8.84 -5.04 11.80
CA VAL A 250 -7.71 -4.24 11.36
C VAL A 250 -6.78 -4.01 12.55
N VAL A 251 -5.49 -4.22 12.34
CA VAL A 251 -4.49 -4.17 13.41
C VAL A 251 -3.46 -3.08 13.11
N SER A 252 -3.25 -2.19 14.08
CA SER A 252 -2.10 -1.28 14.07
C SER A 252 -0.87 -1.99 14.65
N PRO A 253 0.25 -2.13 13.91
CA PRO A 253 1.46 -2.80 14.39
C PRO A 253 2.16 -2.06 15.55
N ASP A 254 1.87 -0.76 15.71
CA ASP A 254 2.30 0.05 16.83
C ASP A 254 1.29 1.16 17.16
N VAL A 255 1.60 1.98 18.17
CA VAL A 255 0.74 3.09 18.61
C VAL A 255 0.74 4.27 17.63
N GLY A 256 1.81 4.45 16.85
CA GLY A 256 1.93 5.54 15.87
C GLY A 256 0.99 5.37 14.68
N GLY A 257 0.78 4.11 14.25
CA GLY A 257 -0.09 3.76 13.12
C GLY A 257 -1.60 3.78 13.39
N VAL A 258 -2.05 4.03 14.63
CA VAL A 258 -3.45 3.82 15.04
C VAL A 258 -4.43 4.68 14.23
N ALA A 259 -4.07 5.92 13.91
CA ALA A 259 -4.92 6.79 13.09
C ALA A 259 -5.10 6.23 11.66
N ARG A 260 -4.02 5.69 11.08
CA ARG A 260 -4.02 5.04 9.76
C ARG A 260 -4.86 3.77 9.78
N ALA A 261 -4.63 2.89 10.76
CA ALA A 261 -5.39 1.65 10.93
C ALA A 261 -6.89 1.92 11.14
N ARG A 262 -7.27 2.96 11.90
CA ARG A 262 -8.67 3.37 12.06
C ARG A 262 -9.30 3.87 10.75
N ALA A 263 -8.58 4.69 9.99
CA ALA A 263 -9.05 5.16 8.68
C ALA A 263 -9.20 3.99 7.69
N PHE A 264 -8.33 2.99 7.77
CA PHE A 264 -8.41 1.72 7.04
C PHE A 264 -9.66 0.92 7.41
N ALA A 265 -9.85 0.69 8.70
CA ALA A 265 -10.99 -0.05 9.24
C ALA A 265 -12.34 0.54 8.83
N LYS A 266 -12.47 1.88 8.88
CA LYS A 266 -13.70 2.58 8.48
C LYS A 266 -14.11 2.29 7.03
N LYS A 267 -13.14 2.17 6.11
CA LYS A 267 -13.40 1.86 4.70
C LYS A 267 -13.63 0.38 4.44
N LEU A 268 -13.24 -0.48 5.39
CA LEU A 268 -13.46 -1.93 5.35
C LEU A 268 -14.69 -2.30 6.18
N SER A 269 -15.85 -1.73 5.82
CA SER A 269 -17.14 -1.97 6.50
C SER A 269 -17.14 -1.70 8.01
N ASP A 270 -16.40 -0.67 8.45
CA ASP A 270 -16.23 -0.34 9.87
C ASP A 270 -15.71 -1.50 10.72
N ALA A 271 -14.73 -2.24 10.17
CA ALA A 271 -14.13 -3.39 10.84
C ALA A 271 -13.60 -3.04 12.25
N PRO A 272 -13.65 -3.98 13.20
CA PRO A 272 -13.01 -3.82 14.50
C PRO A 272 -11.53 -3.44 14.40
N LEU A 273 -11.05 -2.63 15.36
CA LEU A 273 -9.66 -2.21 15.46
C LEU A 273 -8.97 -2.92 16.63
N ALA A 274 -7.76 -3.42 16.39
CA ALA A 274 -6.82 -3.86 17.43
C ALA A 274 -5.48 -3.12 17.31
N ILE A 275 -4.72 -3.06 18.40
CA ILE A 275 -3.48 -2.30 18.50
C ILE A 275 -2.44 -3.15 19.23
N VAL A 276 -1.26 -3.26 18.65
CA VAL A 276 -0.09 -3.84 19.32
C VAL A 276 0.61 -2.73 20.10
N ASP A 277 0.51 -2.77 21.44
CA ASP A 277 1.25 -1.87 22.33
C ASP A 277 2.60 -2.50 22.69
N LYS A 278 3.66 -2.02 22.07
CA LYS A 278 5.03 -2.43 22.36
C LYS A 278 5.62 -1.53 23.44
N ARG A 279 5.85 -2.08 24.63
CA ARG A 279 6.57 -1.39 25.71
C ARG A 279 8.03 -1.83 25.77
N ARG A 280 8.95 -0.86 25.73
CA ARG A 280 10.37 -1.07 26.03
C ARG A 280 10.64 -0.58 27.45
N HIS A 281 10.81 -1.50 28.41
CA HIS A 281 11.08 -1.12 29.80
C HIS A 281 12.55 -0.73 30.05
N ALA A 282 13.50 -1.17 29.21
CA ALA A 282 14.90 -0.69 29.16
C ALA A 282 15.60 -1.21 27.88
N HIS A 283 16.83 -0.74 27.61
CA HIS A 283 17.62 -1.16 26.43
C HIS A 283 18.01 -2.66 26.43
N ASN A 284 17.85 -3.39 27.54
CA ASN A 284 18.26 -4.80 27.68
C ASN A 284 17.18 -5.71 28.32
N VAL A 285 15.92 -5.27 28.37
CA VAL A 285 14.81 -6.07 28.96
C VAL A 285 13.87 -6.53 27.85
N ALA A 286 13.38 -7.77 27.96
CA ALA A 286 12.48 -8.41 27.00
C ALA A 286 11.32 -7.47 26.60
N GLU A 287 11.07 -7.40 25.29
CA GLU A 287 9.99 -6.60 24.72
C GLU A 287 8.65 -7.21 25.13
N VAL A 288 7.88 -6.51 25.98
CA VAL A 288 6.51 -6.90 26.30
C VAL A 288 5.61 -6.30 25.22
N MET A 289 4.93 -7.16 24.46
CA MET A 289 3.91 -6.77 23.50
C MET A 289 2.55 -7.14 24.06
N ASN A 290 1.70 -6.14 24.24
CA ASN A 290 0.31 -6.33 24.63
C ASN A 290 -0.59 -6.11 23.42
N LEU A 291 -1.67 -6.89 23.32
CA LEU A 291 -2.70 -6.67 22.33
C LEU A 291 -3.89 -5.97 22.98
N ILE A 292 -4.34 -4.87 22.37
CA ILE A 292 -5.55 -4.16 22.75
C ILE A 292 -6.57 -4.40 21.64
N GLY A 293 -7.68 -5.06 21.94
CA GLY A 293 -8.71 -5.45 20.95
C GLY A 293 -8.83 -6.97 20.82
N ASP A 294 -9.96 -7.46 20.31
CA ASP A 294 -10.24 -8.89 20.17
C ASP A 294 -10.03 -9.38 18.73
N VAL A 295 -9.09 -10.32 18.59
CA VAL A 295 -8.66 -10.94 17.33
C VAL A 295 -8.99 -12.42 17.25
N LYS A 296 -9.59 -13.00 18.30
CA LYS A 296 -9.76 -14.45 18.41
C LYS A 296 -10.72 -14.98 17.35
N GLY A 297 -10.27 -15.95 16.56
CA GLY A 297 -11.01 -16.57 15.46
C GLY A 297 -11.14 -15.70 14.20
N LYS A 298 -10.57 -14.49 14.20
CA LYS A 298 -10.68 -13.49 13.13
C LYS A 298 -9.50 -13.52 12.16
N VAL A 299 -9.70 -12.93 10.98
CA VAL A 299 -8.65 -12.60 10.02
C VAL A 299 -8.09 -11.22 10.39
N ALA A 300 -6.83 -11.17 10.80
CA ALA A 300 -6.18 -9.95 11.21
C ALA A 300 -5.47 -9.29 10.02
N VAL A 301 -5.80 -8.03 9.71
CA VAL A 301 -5.16 -7.23 8.65
C VAL A 301 -4.28 -6.18 9.32
N MET A 302 -2.98 -6.44 9.37
CA MET A 302 -1.99 -5.48 9.87
C MET A 302 -1.73 -4.41 8.82
N VAL A 303 -1.83 -3.12 9.19
CA VAL A 303 -1.68 -1.99 8.25
C VAL A 303 -0.61 -1.03 8.76
N ASP A 304 0.37 -0.73 7.92
CA ASP A 304 1.41 0.28 8.16
C ASP A 304 1.64 1.15 6.90
N ASP A 305 2.34 2.28 7.00
CA ASP A 305 2.77 3.00 5.78
C ASP A 305 3.94 2.31 5.07
N MET A 306 4.88 1.75 5.84
CA MET A 306 6.07 1.14 5.29
C MET A 306 6.52 -0.09 6.07
N ILE A 307 7.10 -1.07 5.36
CA ILE A 307 7.78 -2.21 5.96
C ILE A 307 9.27 -2.11 5.64
N ASP A 308 10.08 -1.84 6.66
CA ASP A 308 11.55 -1.75 6.55
C ASP A 308 12.22 -3.10 6.84
N THR A 309 12.55 -3.41 8.09
CA THR A 309 13.17 -4.69 8.48
C THR A 309 12.16 -5.80 8.77
N ALA A 310 10.86 -5.47 8.71
CA ALA A 310 9.73 -6.32 9.09
C ALA A 310 9.76 -6.90 10.52
N GLY A 311 10.65 -6.44 11.41
CA GLY A 311 10.75 -6.98 12.77
C GLY A 311 9.51 -6.68 13.63
N THR A 312 8.95 -5.47 13.53
CA THR A 312 7.73 -5.08 14.26
C THR A 312 6.53 -5.90 13.79
N ILE A 313 6.31 -5.96 12.47
CA ILE A 313 5.13 -6.63 11.91
C ILE A 313 5.18 -8.15 12.11
N ALA A 314 6.35 -8.79 12.01
CA ALA A 314 6.49 -10.23 12.27
C ALA A 314 6.21 -10.58 13.73
N LYS A 315 6.77 -9.82 14.69
CA LYS A 315 6.47 -10.00 16.11
C LYS A 315 5.01 -9.74 16.44
N GLY A 316 4.39 -8.75 15.80
CA GLY A 316 2.96 -8.51 15.90
C GLY A 316 2.14 -9.69 15.37
N ALA A 317 2.53 -10.27 14.24
CA ALA A 317 1.87 -11.46 13.68
C ALA A 317 1.99 -12.68 14.61
N GLU A 318 3.16 -12.92 15.21
CA GLU A 318 3.33 -13.97 16.24
C GLU A 318 2.38 -13.77 17.42
N LEU A 319 2.25 -12.53 17.92
CA LEU A 319 1.31 -12.19 18.97
C LEU A 319 -0.13 -12.45 18.54
N LEU A 320 -0.53 -12.03 17.34
CA LEU A 320 -1.89 -12.23 16.83
C LEU A 320 -2.26 -13.71 16.75
N HIS A 321 -1.37 -14.56 16.24
CA HIS A 321 -1.57 -16.02 16.23
C HIS A 321 -1.70 -16.58 17.65
N ARG A 322 -0.87 -16.12 18.60
CA ARG A 322 -0.93 -16.54 20.00
C ARG A 322 -2.25 -16.15 20.69
N GLU A 323 -2.80 -14.98 20.36
CA GLU A 323 -4.10 -14.51 20.84
C GLU A 323 -5.29 -15.13 20.06
N GLY A 324 -5.00 -16.01 19.09
CA GLY A 324 -5.98 -16.85 18.41
C GLY A 324 -6.53 -16.30 17.10
N ALA A 325 -5.83 -15.36 16.44
CA ALA A 325 -6.16 -14.98 15.07
C ALA A 325 -6.06 -16.20 14.14
N ARG A 326 -7.01 -16.32 13.19
CA ARG A 326 -7.08 -17.42 12.23
C ARG A 326 -6.05 -17.27 11.12
N GLU A 327 -5.93 -16.05 10.61
CA GLU A 327 -5.04 -15.66 9.53
C GLU A 327 -4.49 -14.26 9.81
N VAL A 328 -3.29 -13.97 9.31
CA VAL A 328 -2.67 -12.65 9.43
C VAL A 328 -2.21 -12.18 8.05
N TYR A 329 -2.68 -11.00 7.65
CA TYR A 329 -2.28 -10.28 6.44
C TYR A 329 -1.41 -9.09 6.84
N ALA A 330 -0.36 -8.83 6.08
CA ALA A 330 0.43 -7.60 6.20
C ALA A 330 0.14 -6.69 5.02
N CYS A 331 -0.22 -5.44 5.27
CA CYS A 331 -0.51 -4.43 4.26
C CYS A 331 0.39 -3.21 4.48
N SER A 332 1.04 -2.73 3.42
CA SER A 332 1.88 -1.54 3.51
C SER A 332 1.97 -0.83 2.16
N THR A 333 1.99 0.50 2.15
CA THR A 333 2.22 1.22 0.90
C THR A 333 3.66 1.02 0.43
N HIS A 334 4.65 1.23 1.28
CA HIS A 334 6.05 1.23 0.88
C HIS A 334 6.80 -0.03 1.32
N ALA A 335 7.37 -0.76 0.37
CA ALA A 335 8.17 -1.95 0.61
C ALA A 335 9.67 -1.62 0.65
N VAL A 336 10.15 -1.08 1.77
CA VAL A 336 11.57 -0.72 1.92
C VAL A 336 12.44 -1.98 2.02
N PHE A 337 11.98 -3.00 2.73
CA PHE A 337 12.54 -4.36 2.77
C PHE A 337 14.06 -4.44 3.00
N SER A 338 14.60 -3.61 3.91
CA SER A 338 15.99 -3.77 4.35
C SER A 338 16.17 -5.11 5.07
N PRO A 339 17.33 -5.77 4.97
CA PRO A 339 17.59 -7.01 5.70
C PRO A 339 17.30 -6.87 7.21
N PRO A 340 16.67 -7.87 7.86
CA PRO A 340 16.30 -9.20 7.36
C PRO A 340 14.83 -9.32 6.91
N ALA A 341 14.23 -8.29 6.29
CA ALA A 341 12.79 -8.25 6.01
C ALA A 341 12.23 -9.48 5.30
N ILE A 342 12.86 -9.92 4.20
CA ILE A 342 12.37 -11.05 3.41
C ILE A 342 12.28 -12.32 4.26
N LYS A 343 13.28 -12.58 5.11
CA LYS A 343 13.27 -13.72 6.04
C LYS A 343 12.10 -13.63 7.03
N ASN A 344 11.84 -12.44 7.57
CA ASN A 344 10.77 -12.24 8.54
C ASN A 344 9.38 -12.39 7.90
N LEU A 345 9.19 -11.88 6.68
CA LEU A 345 7.92 -11.89 5.95
C LEU A 345 7.59 -13.26 5.36
N SER A 346 8.60 -14.03 4.95
CA SER A 346 8.45 -15.40 4.43
C SER A 346 8.44 -16.49 5.50
N SER A 347 8.39 -16.13 6.78
CA SER A 347 8.44 -17.04 7.92
C SER A 347 7.24 -18.00 8.05
N GLY A 348 6.20 -17.81 7.23
CA GLY A 348 4.93 -18.56 7.31
C GLY A 348 3.93 -17.95 8.29
N LEU A 349 4.26 -16.83 8.95
CA LEU A 349 3.34 -16.10 9.83
C LEU A 349 2.22 -15.38 9.07
N PHE A 350 2.46 -15.05 7.80
CA PHE A 350 1.55 -14.27 6.98
C PHE A 350 0.87 -15.15 5.95
N GLN A 351 -0.45 -15.01 5.85
CA GLN A 351 -1.21 -15.57 4.74
C GLN A 351 -0.84 -14.86 3.44
N GLU A 352 -0.63 -13.55 3.52
CA GLU A 352 -0.20 -12.72 2.41
C GLU A 352 0.44 -11.42 2.90
N VAL A 353 1.40 -10.92 2.13
CA VAL A 353 2.06 -9.62 2.31
C VAL A 353 1.74 -8.78 1.09
N ILE A 354 0.87 -7.79 1.27
CA ILE A 354 0.33 -6.93 0.23
C ILE A 354 1.03 -5.58 0.30
N ILE A 355 1.73 -5.24 -0.76
CA ILE A 355 2.44 -3.97 -0.89
C ILE A 355 2.04 -3.22 -2.16
N THR A 356 2.50 -1.98 -2.31
CA THR A 356 2.45 -1.27 -3.60
C THR A 356 3.81 -1.22 -4.28
N ASN A 357 3.83 -0.94 -5.59
CA ASN A 357 5.04 -0.74 -6.38
C ASN A 357 5.65 0.68 -6.26
N THR A 358 5.36 1.44 -5.19
CA THR A 358 6.00 2.75 -4.92
C THR A 358 7.53 2.66 -4.78
N ILE A 359 8.02 1.51 -4.31
CA ILE A 359 9.44 1.13 -4.32
C ILE A 359 9.56 -0.14 -5.18
N PRO A 360 10.52 -0.24 -6.12
CA PRO A 360 10.70 -1.46 -6.89
C PRO A 360 11.18 -2.60 -5.98
N VAL A 361 10.57 -3.77 -6.14
CA VAL A 361 11.05 -5.00 -5.49
C VAL A 361 12.01 -5.72 -6.43
N MET A 362 13.23 -5.98 -5.96
CA MET A 362 14.21 -6.75 -6.72
C MET A 362 13.76 -8.22 -6.86
N GLU A 363 14.10 -8.87 -7.97
CA GLU A 363 13.65 -10.23 -8.28
C GLU A 363 13.96 -11.25 -7.15
N GLN A 364 15.14 -11.16 -6.53
CA GLN A 364 15.55 -12.02 -5.42
C GLN A 364 14.78 -11.80 -4.12
N ASN A 365 14.02 -10.70 -4.02
CA ASN A 365 13.22 -10.35 -2.84
C ASN A 365 11.76 -10.83 -2.98
N TYR A 366 11.37 -11.44 -4.10
CA TYR A 366 10.06 -12.06 -4.23
C TYR A 366 9.97 -13.36 -3.42
N PHE A 367 8.83 -13.57 -2.79
CA PHE A 367 8.50 -14.77 -2.04
C PHE A 367 7.02 -15.14 -2.26
N PRO A 368 6.60 -16.40 -2.05
CA PRO A 368 5.28 -16.88 -2.47
C PRO A 368 4.08 -16.09 -1.93
N GLN A 369 4.20 -15.53 -0.73
CA GLN A 369 3.14 -14.75 -0.08
C GLN A 369 3.13 -13.27 -0.48
N LEU A 370 4.08 -12.80 -1.29
CA LEU A 370 4.18 -11.39 -1.67
C LEU A 370 3.24 -11.07 -2.83
N THR A 371 2.36 -10.10 -2.62
CA THR A 371 1.54 -9.48 -3.66
C THR A 371 1.94 -8.02 -3.82
N VAL A 372 2.24 -7.62 -5.05
CA VAL A 372 2.62 -6.24 -5.40
C VAL A 372 1.51 -5.62 -6.24
N LEU A 373 0.91 -4.55 -5.73
CA LEU A 373 -0.16 -3.80 -6.39
C LEU A 373 0.41 -2.54 -7.06
N SER A 374 -0.10 -2.19 -8.23
CA SER A 374 0.32 -0.97 -8.91
C SER A 374 -0.44 0.26 -8.41
N VAL A 375 0.30 1.33 -8.12
CA VAL A 375 -0.27 2.68 -7.87
C VAL A 375 -0.27 3.55 -9.14
N ALA A 376 0.08 3.00 -10.30
CA ALA A 376 0.22 3.77 -11.54
C ALA A 376 -1.05 4.51 -11.93
N ASN A 377 -2.21 3.84 -11.88
CA ASN A 377 -3.50 4.46 -12.20
C ASN A 377 -3.81 5.63 -11.26
N LEU A 378 -3.57 5.44 -9.96
CA LEU A 378 -3.79 6.47 -8.95
C LEU A 378 -2.88 7.70 -9.17
N LEU A 379 -1.60 7.46 -9.45
CA LEU A 379 -0.63 8.53 -9.69
C LEU A 379 -0.86 9.22 -11.04
N GLY A 380 -1.12 8.47 -12.10
CA GLY A 380 -1.40 9.00 -13.43
C GLY A 380 -2.68 9.84 -13.46
N GLU A 381 -3.73 9.38 -12.80
CA GLU A 381 -4.98 10.13 -12.66
C GLU A 381 -4.79 11.41 -11.82
N THR A 382 -3.93 11.36 -10.79
CA THR A 382 -3.58 12.56 -10.01
C THR A 382 -2.79 13.55 -10.88
N ILE A 383 -1.81 13.08 -11.65
CA ILE A 383 -1.04 13.92 -12.58
C ILE A 383 -1.97 14.58 -13.60
N TRP A 384 -2.91 13.82 -14.16
CA TRP A 384 -3.90 14.33 -15.11
C TRP A 384 -4.74 15.46 -14.50
N ARG A 385 -5.28 15.24 -13.30
CA ARG A 385 -6.05 16.29 -12.60
C ARG A 385 -5.22 17.53 -12.26
N VAL A 386 -3.96 17.36 -11.85
CA VAL A 386 -3.06 18.48 -11.58
C VAL A 386 -2.77 19.27 -12.86
N HIS A 387 -2.62 18.60 -14.00
CA HIS A 387 -2.38 19.25 -15.29
C HIS A 387 -3.58 20.06 -15.77
N ASP A 388 -4.79 19.49 -15.63
CA ASP A 388 -6.05 20.09 -16.10
C ASP A 388 -6.69 21.04 -15.05
N ASP A 389 -5.96 21.44 -14.01
CA ASP A 389 -6.45 22.29 -12.90
C ASP A 389 -7.75 21.74 -12.23
N CYS A 390 -7.91 20.42 -12.24
CA CYS A 390 -9.06 19.73 -11.67
C CYS A 390 -8.86 19.36 -10.19
N SER A 391 -9.95 19.14 -9.46
CA SER A 391 -9.90 18.78 -8.04
C SER A 391 -9.28 17.40 -7.81
N VAL A 392 -8.08 17.35 -7.23
CA VAL A 392 -7.43 16.10 -6.80
C VAL A 392 -8.19 15.43 -5.65
N SER A 393 -8.86 16.22 -4.79
CA SER A 393 -9.54 15.72 -3.59
C SER A 393 -10.66 14.71 -3.86
N SER A 394 -11.26 14.73 -5.05
CA SER A 394 -12.33 13.79 -5.42
C SER A 394 -11.83 12.35 -5.62
N ILE A 395 -10.52 12.13 -5.72
CA ILE A 395 -9.93 10.79 -5.86
C ILE A 395 -10.07 9.97 -4.56
N PHE A 396 -10.12 10.65 -3.41
CA PHE A 396 -10.00 10.00 -2.10
C PHE A 396 -11.32 9.83 -1.34
N GLN A 397 -12.40 10.39 -1.89
CA GLN A 397 -13.79 10.20 -1.44
C GLN A 397 -14.30 8.86 -1.96
#